data_AF-A0A167YKB1-F1
#
_entry.id   AF-A0A167YKB1-F1
#
_cell.length_a   1.000
_cell.length_b   1.000
_cell.length_c   1.000
_cell.angle_alpha   90.00
_cell.angle_beta   90.00
_cell.angle_gamma   90.00
#
_symmetry.space_group_name_H-M   'P 1'
#
loop_
_entity.id
_entity.type
_entity.pdbx_description
1 polymer ?
#
loop_
_entity_poly.entity_id
_entity_poly.type
_entity_poly.pdbx_seq_one_letter_code
_entity_poly.pdbx_strand_id
1 'polypeptide(L)'
;MKFEILAIAAAAVPSTLGAAVQQRDGTCKFRVGFARGQNPVAGGDNSLACIAEVTYADGRKDKLSDECRYVMNNHCYPSQLPYELCIHTNFNMKDGYLDYGANHVDFHDDGCKTDSYAGPAGDGTSQDCEIAC
;
A
#
# COMPACT_ATOMS: atom_id res chain seq x y z
N MET A 1 12.72 19.13 65.61
CA MET A 1 13.88 18.70 64.81
C MET A 1 13.37 18.43 63.41
N LYS A 2 13.88 19.18 62.41
CA LYS A 2 13.35 19.26 61.05
C LYS A 2 14.24 18.38 60.17
N PHE A 3 13.69 17.32 59.56
CA PHE A 3 14.42 16.45 58.64
C PHE A 3 14.11 16.89 57.21
N GLU A 4 15.10 17.45 56.52
CA GLU A 4 15.04 17.74 55.09
C GLU A 4 15.56 16.52 54.32
N ILE A 5 14.73 15.98 53.43
CA ILE A 5 15.10 14.90 52.52
C ILE A 5 15.39 15.53 51.16
N LEU A 6 16.66 15.54 50.75
CA LEU A 6 17.07 15.84 49.38
C LEU A 6 16.65 14.69 48.46
N ALA A 7 15.67 14.93 47.59
CA ALA A 7 15.34 14.00 46.51
C ALA A 7 16.23 14.29 45.30
N ILE A 8 17.05 13.31 44.93
CA ILE A 8 17.92 13.32 43.75
C ILE A 8 17.03 13.16 42.51
N ALA A 9 17.10 14.12 41.59
CA ALA A 9 16.42 14.06 40.31
C ALA A 9 17.03 12.95 39.43
N ALA A 10 16.26 11.90 39.15
CA ALA A 10 16.61 10.92 38.12
C ALA A 10 16.39 11.56 36.75
N ALA A 11 17.48 11.88 36.04
CA ALA A 11 17.42 12.29 34.65
C ALA A 11 16.93 11.09 33.82
N ALA A 12 15.68 11.16 33.35
CA ALA A 12 15.16 10.21 32.36
C ALA A 12 15.90 10.46 31.04
N VAL A 13 16.74 9.50 30.65
CA VAL A 13 17.32 9.44 29.32
C VAL A 13 16.18 9.08 28.36
N PRO A 14 15.80 9.91 27.38
CA PRO A 14 14.86 9.49 26.37
C PRO A 14 15.57 8.43 25.51
N SER A 15 15.18 7.17 25.72
CA SER A 15 15.44 6.10 24.77
C SER A 15 14.78 6.50 23.45
N THR A 16 15.59 6.70 22.41
CA THR A 16 15.14 6.82 21.03
C THR A 16 14.57 5.48 20.60
N LEU A 17 13.34 5.19 21.01
CA LEU A 17 12.52 4.14 20.42
C LEU A 17 12.19 4.57 19.00
N GLY A 18 12.40 3.63 18.07
CA GLY A 18 12.36 3.84 16.62
C GLY A 18 11.16 4.64 16.16
N ALA A 19 11.35 5.36 15.05
CA ALA A 19 10.35 6.19 14.38
C ALA A 19 8.94 5.65 14.61
N ALA A 20 8.23 6.26 15.56
CA ALA A 20 6.86 5.91 15.82
C ALA A 20 6.12 6.17 14.52
N VAL A 21 5.58 5.10 13.93
CA VAL A 21 4.69 5.20 12.79
C VAL A 21 3.45 5.92 13.30
N GLN A 22 3.46 7.25 13.18
CA GLN A 22 2.34 8.07 13.59
C GLN A 22 1.19 7.76 12.65
N GLN A 23 0.06 7.34 13.21
CA GLN A 23 -1.23 7.44 12.54
C GLN A 23 -1.37 8.89 12.07
N ARG A 24 -1.44 9.10 10.75
CA ARG A 24 -1.49 10.44 10.16
C ARG A 24 -2.95 10.75 9.91
N ASP A 25 -3.47 11.86 10.43
CA ASP A 25 -4.82 12.28 10.03
C ASP A 25 -4.87 12.49 8.50
N GLY A 26 -5.76 11.77 7.80
CA GLY A 26 -5.99 11.93 6.38
C GLY A 26 -6.32 10.64 5.63
N THR A 27 -6.54 10.78 4.33
CA THR A 27 -6.82 9.66 3.42
C THR A 27 -5.58 9.33 2.60
N CYS A 28 -5.12 8.09 2.69
CA CYS A 28 -4.07 7.49 1.89
C CYS A 28 -4.70 6.76 0.70
N LYS A 29 -3.94 6.61 -0.40
CA LYS A 29 -4.38 5.86 -1.58
C LYS A 29 -3.43 4.71 -1.85
N PHE A 30 -3.94 3.49 -1.81
CA PHE A 30 -3.22 2.32 -2.24
C PHE A 30 -3.59 1.98 -3.68
N ARG A 31 -2.59 1.87 -4.55
CA ARG A 31 -2.75 1.48 -5.95
C ARG A 31 -2.05 0.16 -6.18
N VAL A 32 -2.76 -0.79 -6.76
CA VAL A 32 -2.18 -2.04 -7.22
C VAL A 32 -2.66 -2.33 -8.64
N GLY A 33 -1.77 -2.76 -9.53
CA GLY A 33 -2.19 -3.05 -10.91
C GLY A 33 -1.12 -3.61 -11.81
N PHE A 34 -1.55 -4.06 -12.99
CA PHE A 34 -0.68 -4.51 -14.07
C PHE A 34 -1.01 -3.82 -15.40
N ALA A 35 -0.02 -3.79 -16.27
CA ALA A 35 -0.15 -3.43 -17.67
C ALA A 35 0.64 -4.42 -18.52
N ARG A 36 -0.03 -5.02 -19.49
CA ARG A 36 0.58 -5.85 -20.54
C ARG A 36 0.62 -5.06 -21.83
N GLY A 37 1.80 -4.84 -22.38
CA GLY A 37 1.96 -4.33 -23.74
C GLY A 37 2.05 -5.50 -24.72
N GLN A 38 1.46 -5.34 -25.89
CA GLN A 38 1.57 -6.27 -27.01
C GLN A 38 2.01 -5.49 -28.25
N ASN A 39 2.95 -6.06 -29.02
CA ASN A 39 3.26 -5.56 -30.35
C ASN A 39 2.42 -6.29 -31.41
N PRO A 40 1.32 -5.68 -31.91
CA PRO A 40 0.44 -6.32 -32.89
C PRO A 40 1.10 -6.50 -34.27
N VAL A 41 2.21 -5.81 -34.55
CA VAL A 41 2.91 -5.84 -35.84
C VAL A 41 3.98 -6.93 -35.88
N ALA A 42 4.75 -7.08 -34.79
CA ALA A 42 5.88 -8.03 -34.73
C ALA A 42 5.51 -9.39 -34.11
N GLY A 43 4.29 -9.55 -33.60
CA GLY A 43 3.75 -10.87 -33.22
C GLY A 43 4.52 -11.59 -32.10
N GLY A 44 4.94 -10.89 -31.04
CA GLY A 44 5.57 -11.60 -29.92
C GLY A 44 6.18 -10.78 -28.79
N ASP A 45 6.52 -9.51 -29.00
CA ASP A 45 7.06 -8.68 -27.92
C ASP A 45 5.93 -8.28 -26.96
N ASN A 46 5.83 -9.06 -25.88
CA ASN A 46 4.93 -8.81 -24.78
C ASN A 46 5.71 -8.23 -23.61
N SER A 47 5.34 -7.04 -23.16
CA SER A 47 5.82 -6.49 -21.89
C SER A 47 4.79 -6.76 -20.80
N LEU A 48 5.25 -7.02 -19.59
CA LEU A 48 4.39 -7.06 -18.40
C LEU A 48 5.03 -6.16 -17.35
N ALA A 49 4.29 -5.14 -16.94
CA ALA A 49 4.64 -4.23 -15.86
C ALA A 49 3.61 -4.35 -14.75
N CYS A 50 4.07 -4.31 -13.50
CA CYS A 50 3.23 -4.38 -12.32
C CYS A 50 3.62 -3.27 -11.35
N ILE A 51 2.68 -2.83 -10.54
CA ILE A 51 2.92 -1.82 -9.52
C ILE A 51 2.05 -2.06 -8.30
N ALA A 52 2.65 -1.97 -7.12
CA ALA A 52 2.00 -1.69 -5.86
C ALA A 52 2.61 -0.39 -5.31
N GLU A 53 1.79 0.62 -5.06
CA GLU A 53 2.19 1.96 -4.61
C GLU A 53 1.22 2.45 -3.53
N VAL A 54 1.74 3.17 -2.55
CA VAL A 54 0.92 3.97 -1.64
C VAL A 54 1.21 5.45 -1.85
N THR A 55 0.17 6.25 -1.93
CA THR A 55 0.23 7.72 -1.86
C THR A 55 -0.28 8.14 -0.48
N TYR A 56 0.59 8.75 0.33
CA TYR A 56 0.25 9.22 1.67
C TYR A 56 -0.59 10.51 1.62
N ALA A 57 -1.24 10.87 2.73
CA ALA A 57 -2.04 12.10 2.83
C ALA A 57 -1.26 13.40 2.52
N ASP A 58 0.08 13.39 2.70
CA ASP A 58 0.97 14.51 2.34
C ASP A 58 1.33 14.56 0.84
N GLY A 59 0.78 13.65 0.04
CA GLY A 59 1.03 13.51 -1.40
C GLY A 59 2.29 12.74 -1.76
N ARG A 60 3.09 12.33 -0.78
CA ARG A 60 4.29 11.51 -1.04
C ARG A 60 3.89 10.13 -1.53
N LYS A 61 4.66 9.60 -2.48
CA LYS A 61 4.46 8.27 -3.06
C LYS A 61 5.57 7.32 -2.63
N ASP A 62 5.21 6.08 -2.38
CA ASP A 62 6.15 5.01 -2.06
C ASP A 62 5.79 3.76 -2.85
N LYS A 63 6.75 3.30 -3.66
CA LYS A 63 6.60 2.10 -4.48
C LYS A 63 6.91 0.90 -3.62
N LEU A 64 5.88 0.12 -3.32
CA LEU A 64 5.98 -1.07 -2.47
C LEU A 64 6.50 -2.27 -3.25
N SER A 65 6.13 -2.40 -4.53
CA SER A 65 6.66 -3.46 -5.41
C SER A 65 6.42 -3.17 -6.89
N ASP A 66 7.28 -3.72 -7.75
CA ASP A 66 7.06 -3.90 -9.19
C ASP A 66 7.12 -5.38 -9.61
N GLU A 67 7.26 -6.29 -8.65
CA GLU A 67 7.31 -7.73 -8.92
C GLU A 67 5.90 -8.30 -9.12
N CYS A 68 5.57 -8.70 -10.35
CA CYS A 68 4.24 -9.22 -10.70
C CYS A 68 3.80 -10.43 -9.88
N ARG A 69 4.73 -11.26 -9.39
CA ARG A 69 4.39 -12.40 -8.52
C ARG A 69 3.75 -11.96 -7.21
N TYR A 70 4.04 -10.75 -6.72
CA TYR A 70 3.44 -10.18 -5.52
C TYR A 70 2.22 -9.35 -5.86
N VAL A 71 2.27 -8.53 -6.92
CA VAL A 71 1.17 -7.64 -7.32
C VAL A 71 -0.07 -8.40 -7.78
N MET A 72 0.10 -9.52 -8.48
CA MET A 72 -1.00 -10.26 -9.10
C MET A 72 -1.44 -11.49 -8.29
N ASN A 73 -1.04 -11.58 -7.02
CA ASN A 73 -1.40 -12.66 -6.09
C ASN A 73 -1.60 -12.10 -4.68
N ASN A 74 -2.06 -12.94 -3.75
CA ASN A 74 -2.17 -12.54 -2.36
C ASN A 74 -0.79 -12.16 -1.79
N HIS A 75 -0.69 -10.96 -1.22
CA HIS A 75 0.55 -10.46 -0.67
C HIS A 75 0.31 -9.32 0.33
N CYS A 76 1.17 -9.20 1.33
CA CYS A 76 1.18 -8.09 2.29
C CYS A 76 2.41 -7.23 2.07
N TYR A 77 2.20 -5.93 1.90
CA TYR A 77 3.26 -4.96 1.68
C TYR A 77 3.60 -4.21 2.97
N PRO A 78 4.87 -4.20 3.39
CA PRO A 78 5.31 -3.25 4.41
C PRO A 78 5.22 -1.84 3.84
N SER A 79 4.73 -0.90 4.63
CA SER A 79 4.69 0.52 4.27
C SER A 79 5.08 1.38 5.47
N GLN A 80 5.03 2.70 5.32
CA GLN A 80 5.22 3.62 6.44
C GLN A 80 3.91 3.90 7.20
N LEU A 81 2.89 3.08 6.97
CA LEU A 81 1.63 3.09 7.72
C LEU A 81 1.69 2.11 8.90
N PRO A 82 0.85 2.28 9.94
CA PRO A 82 0.84 1.44 11.13
C PRO A 82 0.59 -0.06 10.87
N TYR A 83 -0.10 -0.39 9.78
CA TYR A 83 -0.43 -1.76 9.40
C TYR A 83 0.07 -2.08 7.99
N GLU A 84 0.26 -3.37 7.72
CA GLU A 84 0.57 -3.85 6.38
C GLU A 84 -0.64 -3.70 5.46
N LEU A 85 -0.37 -3.54 4.17
CA LEU A 85 -1.39 -3.50 3.13
C LEU A 85 -1.46 -4.89 2.49
N CYS A 86 -2.49 -5.65 2.83
CA CYS A 86 -2.64 -7.03 2.40
C CYS A 86 -3.68 -7.13 1.29
N ILE A 87 -3.23 -7.45 0.08
CA ILE A 87 -4.15 -7.73 -1.03
C ILE A 87 -4.51 -9.20 -1.03
N HIS A 88 -5.77 -9.47 -1.34
CA HIS A 88 -6.26 -10.79 -1.69
C HIS A 88 -6.88 -10.67 -3.08
N THR A 89 -6.28 -11.30 -4.08
CA THR A 89 -6.66 -11.10 -5.48
C THR A 89 -6.35 -12.33 -6.32
N ASN A 90 -6.93 -12.38 -7.51
CA ASN A 90 -6.56 -13.33 -8.55
C ASN A 90 -5.54 -12.73 -9.55
N PHE A 91 -5.09 -13.57 -10.49
CA PHE A 91 -4.12 -13.20 -11.52
C PHE A 91 -4.57 -12.09 -12.48
N ASN A 92 -5.84 -11.72 -12.52
CA ASN A 92 -6.35 -10.67 -13.40
C ASN A 92 -6.76 -9.40 -12.64
N MET A 93 -6.62 -9.40 -11.31
CA MET A 93 -6.84 -8.26 -10.43
C MET A 93 -8.23 -7.64 -10.49
N LYS A 94 -9.21 -8.34 -11.08
CA LYS A 94 -10.57 -7.83 -11.20
C LYS A 94 -11.44 -8.13 -9.99
N ASP A 95 -11.04 -9.09 -9.18
CA ASP A 95 -11.79 -9.59 -8.03
C ASP A 95 -10.82 -9.74 -6.86
N GLY A 96 -11.23 -9.31 -5.68
CA GLY A 96 -10.38 -9.24 -4.51
C GLY A 96 -10.73 -8.12 -3.54
N TYR A 97 -9.88 -7.99 -2.53
CA TYR A 97 -10.02 -6.99 -1.48
C TYR A 97 -8.66 -6.58 -0.91
N LEU A 98 -8.65 -5.45 -0.21
CA LEU A 98 -7.54 -4.93 0.57
C LEU A 98 -7.88 -5.03 2.06
N ASP A 99 -7.04 -5.73 2.82
CA ASP A 99 -7.03 -5.68 4.28
C ASP A 99 -5.97 -4.68 4.76
N TYR A 100 -6.37 -3.84 5.71
CA TYR A 100 -5.50 -2.87 6.38
C TYR A 100 -5.92 -2.70 7.84
N GLY A 101 -5.16 -3.30 8.76
CA GLY A 101 -5.52 -3.35 10.17
C GLY A 101 -6.82 -4.12 10.39
N ALA A 102 -7.86 -3.44 10.89
CA ALA A 102 -9.21 -4.02 11.04
C ALA A 102 -10.14 -3.70 9.86
N ASN A 103 -9.67 -2.91 8.89
CA ASN A 103 -10.47 -2.53 7.73
C ASN A 103 -10.31 -3.56 6.62
N HIS A 104 -11.44 -3.90 6.01
CA HIS A 104 -11.56 -4.75 4.84
C HIS A 104 -12.28 -3.95 3.77
N VAL A 105 -11.63 -3.75 2.62
CA VAL A 105 -12.17 -2.95 1.52
C VAL A 105 -12.22 -3.81 0.26
N ASP A 106 -13.41 -4.18 -0.17
CA ASP A 106 -13.61 -4.93 -1.41
C ASP A 106 -13.28 -4.04 -2.61
N PHE A 107 -12.67 -4.60 -3.66
CA PHE A 107 -12.34 -3.86 -4.87
C PHE A 107 -13.58 -3.35 -5.63
N HIS A 108 -14.76 -3.87 -5.34
CA HIS A 108 -16.04 -3.48 -5.91
C HIS A 108 -16.94 -2.65 -4.99
N ASP A 109 -16.53 -2.40 -3.74
CA ASP A 109 -17.30 -1.59 -2.79
C ASP A 109 -16.84 -0.12 -2.73
N ASP A 110 -17.64 0.69 -2.04
CA ASP A 110 -17.36 2.10 -1.78
C ASP A 110 -16.04 2.25 -1.01
N GLY A 111 -14.98 2.62 -1.74
CA GLY A 111 -13.63 2.77 -1.19
C GLY A 111 -12.54 2.36 -2.17
N CYS A 112 -12.86 1.50 -3.14
CA CYS A 112 -11.95 1.14 -4.23
C CYS A 112 -12.55 1.50 -5.59
N LYS A 113 -11.67 1.87 -6.53
CA LYS A 113 -12.01 2.08 -7.92
C LYS A 113 -11.20 1.13 -8.79
N THR A 114 -11.90 0.32 -9.57
CA THR A 114 -11.29 -0.48 -10.64
C THR A 114 -11.20 0.34 -11.92
N ASP A 115 -9.99 0.45 -12.47
CA ASP A 115 -9.75 0.97 -13.83
C ASP A 115 -9.18 -0.16 -14.69
N SER A 116 -9.79 -0.42 -15.85
CA SER A 116 -9.39 -1.51 -16.76
C SER A 116 -9.45 -1.07 -18.21
N TYR A 117 -8.52 -1.59 -19.02
CA TYR A 117 -8.52 -1.40 -20.47
C TYR A 117 -8.07 -2.66 -21.19
N ALA A 118 -8.50 -2.82 -22.45
CA ALA A 118 -8.04 -3.87 -23.34
C ALA A 118 -8.12 -3.40 -24.80
N GLY A 119 -7.12 -3.72 -25.60
CA GLY A 119 -7.07 -3.38 -27.02
C GLY A 119 -5.93 -4.07 -27.76
N PRO A 120 -5.75 -3.79 -29.07
CA PRO A 120 -4.73 -4.45 -29.89
C PRO A 120 -3.29 -4.26 -29.42
N ALA A 121 -3.03 -3.19 -28.66
CA ALA A 121 -1.73 -2.87 -28.10
C ALA A 121 -1.50 -3.46 -26.70
N GLY A 122 -2.48 -4.19 -26.14
CA GLY A 122 -2.39 -4.80 -24.82
C GLY A 122 -3.57 -4.50 -23.90
N ASP A 123 -3.40 -4.81 -22.62
CA ASP A 123 -4.44 -4.72 -21.61
C ASP A 123 -3.87 -4.38 -20.22
N GLY A 124 -4.74 -3.94 -19.32
CA GLY A 124 -4.33 -3.65 -17.96
C GLY A 124 -5.49 -3.50 -17.01
N THR A 125 -5.20 -3.65 -15.72
CA THR A 125 -6.16 -3.47 -14.64
C THR A 125 -5.43 -2.86 -13.45
N SER A 126 -6.03 -1.85 -12.83
CA SER A 126 -5.59 -1.30 -11.55
C SER A 126 -6.76 -1.14 -10.60
N GLN A 127 -6.47 -1.34 -9.32
CA GLN A 127 -7.32 -1.05 -8.19
C GLN A 127 -6.71 0.12 -7.44
N ASP A 128 -7.49 1.18 -7.28
CA ASP A 128 -7.12 2.37 -6.51
C ASP A 128 -8.07 2.46 -5.30
N CYS A 129 -7.56 2.16 -4.11
CA CYS A 129 -8.30 2.08 -2.85
C CYS A 129 -7.94 3.22 -1.90
N GLU A 130 -8.94 3.82 -1.26
CA GLU A 130 -8.78 4.82 -0.22
C GLU A 130 -8.77 4.15 1.16
N ILE A 131 -7.77 4.49 1.97
CA ILE A 131 -7.59 3.97 3.32
C ILE A 131 -7.26 5.09 4.30
N ALA A 132 -7.53 4.87 5.58
CA ALA A 132 -7.05 5.77 6.63
C ALA A 132 -5.53 5.72 6.72
N CYS A 133 -4.89 6.89 6.75
CA CYS A 133 -3.57 7.01 7.33
C CYS A 133 -3.70 7.10 8.87
#